data_AF-A0A5X8YVG5-F1
#
_entry.id   AF-A0A5X8YVG5-F1
#
_cell.length_a   1.000
_cell.length_b   1.000
_cell.length_c   1.000
_cell.angle_alpha   90.00
_cell.angle_beta   90.00
_cell.angle_gamma   90.00
#
_symmetry.space_group_name_H-M   'P 1'
#
loop_
_entity.id
_entity.type
_entity.pdbx_description
1 polymer ?
#
loop_
_entity_poly.entity_id
_entity_poly.type
_entity_poly.pdbx_seq_one_letter_code
_entity_poly.pdbx_strand_id
1 'polypeptide(L)'
;MLLPDFPLPSRPSEVVQFRQPNIADAMRFNKISPSEEEQQTSAYLRALLVTPEKHDVSKWTAQDRRTALWWIYTGSHDTPVETFAYTCRHCGQQHYYDCNMNDLAGDIQVLDVPPYIDNVEISVEGVPHQWRIVPLDGWAMEMLELRRAALPPEDAPEYEEELIDLRLWEFAYQCEIYHDVAGTRDEQAERRFEIIKRMAIDTEFMKLAAEIRMAQETLDHGLPCHIDKGQALLHLPAHKCPNDENKEPTNGLSTRLWVQFRPTYFIPQVGLERLSDLSIQPGFVWGYTGSGRGKTN
;
A
#
# COMPACT_ATOMS: atom_id res chain seq x y z
N MET A 1 -23.57 -1.43 -11.95
CA MET A 1 -23.96 -2.15 -10.73
C MET A 1 -23.21 -1.50 -9.56
N LEU A 2 -23.83 -1.41 -8.39
CA LEU A 2 -23.19 -0.87 -7.18
C LEU A 2 -22.62 -2.02 -6.36
N LEU A 3 -21.46 -1.79 -5.76
CA LEU A 3 -20.90 -2.70 -4.78
C LEU A 3 -21.58 -2.47 -3.42
N PRO A 4 -21.52 -3.45 -2.50
CA PRO A 4 -21.98 -3.25 -1.13
C PRO A 4 -21.28 -2.06 -0.47
N ASP A 5 -21.99 -1.42 0.46
CA ASP A 5 -21.50 -0.26 1.20
C ASP A 5 -20.21 -0.60 1.97
N PHE A 6 -19.23 0.30 1.87
CA PHE A 6 -17.90 0.16 2.47
C PHE A 6 -17.75 1.16 3.63
N PRO A 7 -17.87 0.72 4.90
CA PRO A 7 -17.48 1.55 6.04
C PRO A 7 -15.95 1.70 6.06
N LEU A 8 -15.44 2.93 6.19
CA LEU A 8 -13.99 3.15 6.30
C LEU A 8 -13.47 2.48 7.59
N PRO A 9 -12.48 1.57 7.52
CA PRO A 9 -11.95 0.92 8.72
C PRO A 9 -11.39 1.89 9.76
N SER A 10 -10.83 3.03 9.33
CA SER A 10 -10.35 4.08 10.24
C SER A 10 -11.47 4.95 10.86
N ARG A 11 -12.65 4.99 10.21
CA ARG A 11 -13.81 5.83 10.59
C ARG A 11 -15.11 5.11 10.20
N PRO A 12 -15.59 4.15 11.00
CA PRO A 12 -16.64 3.24 10.57
C PRO A 12 -18.00 3.90 10.35
N SER A 13 -18.21 5.07 10.96
CA SER A 13 -19.39 5.90 10.73
C SER A 13 -19.41 6.56 9.35
N GLU A 14 -18.26 6.70 8.70
CA GLU A 14 -18.14 7.19 7.33
C GLU A 14 -18.30 6.00 6.37
N VAL A 15 -19.47 5.93 5.74
CA VAL A 15 -19.81 4.87 4.78
C VAL A 15 -19.66 5.41 3.37
N VAL A 16 -18.93 4.66 2.55
CA VAL A 16 -18.60 4.98 1.17
C VAL A 16 -19.26 3.96 0.24
N GLN A 17 -19.70 4.40 -0.93
CA GLN A 17 -20.26 3.51 -1.94
C GLN A 17 -19.46 3.59 -3.24
N PHE A 18 -19.12 2.42 -3.77
CA PHE A 18 -18.43 2.28 -5.04
C PHE A 18 -19.35 1.67 -6.09
N ARG A 19 -19.19 2.09 -7.35
CA ARG A 19 -19.70 1.33 -8.49
C ARG A 19 -18.72 0.21 -8.85
N GLN A 20 -19.23 -0.85 -9.47
CA GLN A 20 -18.38 -1.87 -10.05
C GLN A 20 -17.52 -1.26 -11.19
N PRO A 21 -16.23 -1.62 -11.29
CA PRO A 21 -15.39 -1.22 -12.41
C PRO A 21 -15.93 -1.77 -13.73
N ASN A 22 -15.72 -1.02 -14.81
CA ASN A 22 -16.10 -1.43 -16.17
C ASN A 22 -14.87 -1.44 -17.11
N ILE A 23 -15.08 -1.80 -18.38
CA ILE A 23 -14.00 -1.85 -19.37
C ILE A 23 -13.33 -0.48 -19.58
N ALA A 24 -14.06 0.63 -19.51
CA ALA A 24 -13.47 1.96 -19.65
C ALA A 24 -12.51 2.28 -18.49
N ASP A 25 -12.84 1.84 -17.26
CA ASP A 25 -11.91 1.96 -16.12
C ASP A 25 -10.67 1.08 -16.33
N ALA A 26 -10.87 -0.16 -16.76
CA ALA A 26 -9.78 -1.09 -17.02
C ALA A 26 -8.84 -0.60 -18.14
N MET A 27 -9.36 0.12 -19.13
CA MET A 27 -8.57 0.79 -20.17
C MET A 27 -7.86 2.03 -19.65
N ARG A 28 -8.49 2.80 -18.77
CA ARG A 28 -7.94 4.03 -18.21
C ARG A 28 -6.80 3.78 -17.23
N PHE A 29 -6.91 2.73 -16.42
CA PHE A 29 -5.98 2.41 -15.33
C PHE A 29 -5.12 1.17 -15.65
N ASN A 30 -4.85 0.91 -16.92
CA ASN A 30 -3.90 -0.11 -17.33
C ASN A 30 -2.45 0.40 -17.28
N LYS A 31 -1.49 -0.54 -17.25
CA LYS A 31 -0.05 -0.27 -17.36
C LYS A 31 0.47 0.70 -16.29
N ILE A 32 -0.04 0.58 -15.07
CA ILE A 32 0.43 1.36 -13.94
C ILE A 32 1.92 1.03 -13.70
N SER A 33 2.75 2.07 -13.71
CA SER A 33 4.18 1.94 -13.42
C SER A 33 4.42 1.80 -11.91
N PRO A 34 5.49 1.11 -11.46
CA PRO A 34 5.81 0.99 -10.03
C PRO A 34 6.04 2.33 -9.30
N SER A 35 6.31 3.40 -10.04
CA SER A 35 6.54 4.76 -9.52
C SER A 35 5.27 5.62 -9.45
N GLU A 36 4.11 5.08 -9.84
CA GLU A 36 2.84 5.81 -9.88
C GLU A 36 1.70 4.98 -9.24
N GLU A 37 2.02 3.92 -8.52
CA GLU A 37 1.04 3.01 -7.93
C GLU A 37 0.13 3.69 -6.91
N GLU A 38 0.69 4.57 -6.06
CA GLU A 38 -0.08 5.31 -5.05
C GLU A 38 -0.95 6.39 -5.70
N GLN A 39 -0.40 7.13 -6.67
CA GLN A 39 -1.16 8.14 -7.41
C GLN A 39 -2.32 7.51 -8.20
N GLN A 40 -2.06 6.40 -8.90
CA GLN A 40 -3.08 5.69 -9.66
C GLN A 40 -4.12 5.04 -8.74
N THR A 41 -3.74 4.60 -7.54
CA THR A 41 -4.68 4.13 -6.51
C THR A 41 -5.68 5.22 -6.15
N SER A 42 -5.20 6.42 -5.80
CA SER A 42 -6.06 7.55 -5.46
C SER A 42 -6.98 7.96 -6.62
N ALA A 43 -6.45 7.97 -7.85
CA ALA A 43 -7.22 8.29 -9.05
C ALA A 43 -8.29 7.23 -9.37
N TYR A 44 -7.96 5.95 -9.20
CA TYR A 44 -8.87 4.82 -9.43
C TYR A 44 -10.02 4.82 -8.43
N LEU A 45 -9.72 4.90 -7.14
CA LEU A 45 -10.73 4.96 -6.09
C LEU A 45 -11.67 6.15 -6.31
N ARG A 46 -11.13 7.34 -6.60
CA ARG A 46 -11.94 8.53 -6.90
C ARG A 46 -12.85 8.34 -8.11
N ALA A 47 -12.40 7.62 -9.15
CA ALA A 47 -13.19 7.37 -10.35
C ALA A 47 -14.34 6.37 -10.14
N LEU A 48 -14.25 5.51 -9.11
CA LEU A 48 -15.27 4.52 -8.76
C LEU A 48 -16.24 4.98 -7.67
N LEU A 49 -15.94 6.07 -6.97
CA LEU A 49 -16.87 6.66 -6.01
C LEU A 49 -18.18 7.06 -6.69
N VAL A 50 -19.31 6.74 -6.04
CA VAL A 50 -20.64 7.21 -6.47
C VAL A 50 -20.79 8.71 -6.23
N THR A 51 -20.24 9.21 -5.13
CA THR A 51 -20.26 10.64 -4.74
C THR A 51 -18.83 11.15 -4.49
N PRO A 52 -18.01 11.33 -5.54
CA PRO A 52 -16.60 11.72 -5.40
C PRO A 52 -16.41 13.11 -4.77
N GLU A 53 -17.41 13.97 -4.80
CA GLU A 53 -17.39 15.29 -4.16
C GLU A 53 -17.51 15.25 -2.64
N LYS A 54 -17.98 14.14 -2.06
CA LYS A 54 -18.16 13.99 -0.61
C LYS A 54 -16.96 13.38 0.10
N HIS A 55 -16.09 12.70 -0.63
CA HIS A 55 -14.96 11.99 -0.05
C HIS A 55 -13.67 12.40 -0.74
N ASP A 56 -12.66 12.72 0.08
CA ASP A 56 -11.32 12.99 -0.40
C ASP A 56 -10.40 11.80 -0.10
N VAL A 57 -10.22 10.95 -1.11
CA VAL A 57 -9.38 9.74 -1.02
C VAL A 57 -7.93 10.05 -0.59
N SER A 58 -7.43 11.26 -0.87
CA SER A 58 -6.07 11.64 -0.47
C SER A 58 -5.90 11.77 1.04
N LYS A 59 -7.01 11.95 1.78
CA LYS A 59 -7.04 12.05 3.25
C LYS A 59 -7.39 10.74 3.93
N TRP A 60 -7.73 9.71 3.16
CA TRP A 60 -7.94 8.38 3.70
C TRP A 60 -6.61 7.79 4.13
N THR A 61 -6.63 6.99 5.19
CA THR A 61 -5.42 6.29 5.61
C THR A 61 -4.94 5.38 4.49
N ALA A 62 -3.65 5.08 4.53
CA ALA A 62 -3.00 4.11 3.68
C ALA A 62 -3.74 2.76 3.74
N GLN A 63 -4.14 2.32 4.93
CA GLN A 63 -4.86 1.08 5.16
C GLN A 63 -6.29 1.13 4.60
N ASP A 64 -7.01 2.25 4.77
CA ASP A 64 -8.35 2.44 4.20
C ASP A 64 -8.33 2.30 2.67
N ARG A 65 -7.38 2.95 1.98
CA ARG A 65 -7.26 2.86 0.51
C ARG A 65 -6.99 1.45 0.03
N ARG A 66 -6.12 0.71 0.72
CA ARG A 66 -5.77 -0.69 0.38
C ARG A 66 -6.97 -1.61 0.62
N THR A 67 -7.67 -1.41 1.74
CA THR A 67 -8.89 -2.15 2.06
C THR A 67 -10.00 -1.84 1.05
N ALA A 68 -10.14 -0.59 0.61
CA ALA A 68 -11.08 -0.21 -0.44
C ALA A 68 -10.76 -0.87 -1.78
N LEU A 69 -9.48 -0.92 -2.19
CA LEU A 69 -9.06 -1.64 -3.40
C LEU A 69 -9.42 -3.13 -3.32
N TRP A 70 -9.11 -3.78 -2.20
CA TRP A 70 -9.48 -5.18 -1.97
C TRP A 70 -10.99 -5.41 -1.94
N TRP A 71 -11.76 -4.50 -1.33
CA TRP A 71 -13.22 -4.55 -1.30
C TRP A 71 -13.82 -4.49 -2.70
N ILE A 72 -13.30 -3.58 -3.53
CA ILE A 72 -13.71 -3.46 -4.93
C ILE A 72 -13.33 -4.72 -5.71
N TYR A 73 -12.11 -5.22 -5.52
CA TYR A 73 -11.62 -6.41 -6.21
C TYR A 73 -12.45 -7.65 -5.88
N THR A 74 -12.64 -7.96 -4.60
CA THR A 74 -13.43 -9.12 -4.14
C THR A 74 -14.91 -9.00 -4.50
N GLY A 75 -15.47 -7.79 -4.46
CA GLY A 75 -16.87 -7.54 -4.85
C GLY A 75 -17.12 -7.50 -6.35
N SER A 76 -16.08 -7.44 -7.19
CA SER A 76 -16.22 -7.32 -8.66
C SER A 76 -15.78 -8.56 -9.44
N HIS A 77 -15.15 -9.54 -8.81
CA HIS A 77 -14.68 -10.78 -9.43
C HIS A 77 -15.42 -12.00 -8.87
N ASP A 78 -15.76 -12.94 -9.75
CA ASP A 78 -16.40 -14.20 -9.35
C ASP A 78 -15.44 -15.11 -8.55
N THR A 79 -14.15 -15.07 -8.89
CA THR A 79 -13.08 -15.84 -8.25
C THR A 79 -11.88 -14.93 -7.95
N PRO A 80 -11.88 -14.21 -6.82
CA PRO A 80 -10.82 -13.26 -6.47
C PRO A 80 -9.61 -14.03 -5.87
N VAL A 81 -8.88 -14.74 -6.72
CA VAL A 81 -7.69 -15.51 -6.35
C VAL A 81 -6.46 -14.86 -6.96
N GLU A 82 -5.45 -14.62 -6.13
CA GLU A 82 -4.14 -14.12 -6.57
C GLU A 82 -3.04 -15.11 -6.22
N THR A 83 -2.12 -15.33 -7.16
CA THR A 83 -1.02 -16.29 -7.03
C THR A 83 0.27 -15.57 -6.62
N PHE A 84 0.84 -15.97 -5.48
CA PHE A 84 2.10 -15.42 -4.99
C PHE A 84 3.21 -16.46 -5.09
N ALA A 85 4.33 -16.10 -5.71
CA ALA A 85 5.53 -16.93 -5.71
C ALA A 85 6.37 -16.65 -4.45
N TYR A 86 6.85 -17.71 -3.79
CA TYR A 86 7.73 -17.58 -2.63
C TYR A 86 8.73 -18.73 -2.53
N THR A 87 9.86 -18.49 -1.86
CA THR A 87 10.82 -19.54 -1.51
C THR A 87 10.49 -20.03 -0.11
N CYS A 88 10.11 -21.30 0.01
CA CYS A 88 9.71 -21.87 1.28
C CYS A 88 10.92 -22.11 2.18
N ARG A 89 10.91 -21.53 3.39
CA ARG A 89 12.00 -21.72 4.37
C ARG A 89 12.11 -23.16 4.86
N HIS A 90 11.02 -23.94 4.79
CA HIS A 90 11.00 -25.33 5.28
C HIS A 90 11.67 -26.32 4.33
N CYS A 91 11.35 -26.26 3.03
CA CYS A 91 11.89 -27.20 2.04
C CYS A 91 12.97 -26.58 1.13
N GLY A 92 13.17 -25.26 1.17
CA GLY A 92 14.12 -24.53 0.33
C GLY A 92 13.72 -24.40 -1.14
N GLN A 93 12.54 -24.89 -1.53
CA GLN A 93 12.05 -24.86 -2.92
C GLN A 93 11.15 -23.65 -3.16
N GLN A 94 11.05 -23.26 -4.43
CA GLN A 94 10.10 -22.25 -4.89
C GLN A 94 8.70 -22.85 -5.00
N HIS A 95 7.72 -22.16 -4.44
CA HIS A 95 6.32 -22.54 -4.44
C HIS A 95 5.44 -21.38 -4.89
N TYR A 96 4.23 -21.73 -5.30
CA TYR A 96 3.17 -20.80 -5.65
C TYR A 96 2.03 -20.99 -4.65
N TYR A 97 1.53 -19.89 -4.10
CA TYR A 97 0.41 -19.88 -3.18
C TYR A 97 -0.75 -19.13 -3.84
N ASP A 98 -1.80 -19.88 -4.18
CA ASP A 98 -3.06 -19.33 -4.68
C ASP A 98 -3.91 -18.92 -3.49
N CYS A 99 -3.93 -17.62 -3.20
CA CYS A 99 -4.66 -17.08 -2.07
C CYS A 99 -6.05 -16.62 -2.52
N ASN A 100 -7.11 -17.17 -1.94
CA ASN A 100 -8.44 -16.59 -2.07
C ASN A 100 -8.49 -15.29 -1.25
N MET A 101 -8.66 -14.15 -1.92
CA MET A 101 -8.64 -12.84 -1.28
C MET A 101 -9.80 -12.68 -0.28
N ASN A 102 -10.88 -13.45 -0.40
CA ASN A 102 -11.95 -13.44 0.59
C ASN A 102 -11.50 -13.94 1.98
N ASP A 103 -10.44 -14.76 2.04
CA ASP A 103 -9.94 -15.31 3.31
C ASP A 103 -9.35 -14.22 4.20
N LEU A 104 -8.96 -13.07 3.62
CA LEU A 104 -8.48 -11.90 4.37
C LEU A 104 -9.59 -11.18 5.14
N ALA A 105 -10.86 -11.40 4.78
CA ALA A 105 -11.99 -10.70 5.41
C ALA A 105 -12.07 -10.94 6.92
N GLY A 106 -11.65 -12.12 7.39
CA GLY A 106 -11.69 -12.48 8.80
C GLY A 106 -10.66 -11.75 9.68
N ASP A 107 -9.61 -11.20 9.08
CA ASP A 107 -8.52 -10.52 9.79
C ASP A 107 -8.63 -8.99 9.73
N ILE A 108 -9.65 -8.44 9.05
CA ILE A 108 -9.86 -7.00 8.92
C ILE A 108 -10.16 -6.39 10.29
N GLN A 109 -9.36 -5.39 10.67
CA GLN A 109 -9.55 -4.62 11.89
C GLN A 109 -10.26 -3.30 11.60
N VAL A 110 -10.96 -2.78 12.60
CA VAL A 110 -11.72 -1.54 12.50
C VAL A 110 -11.43 -0.72 13.75
N LEU A 111 -11.11 0.57 13.59
CA LEU A 111 -10.82 1.44 14.73
C LEU A 111 -12.08 1.79 15.49
N ASP A 112 -11.97 1.72 16.81
CA ASP A 112 -12.92 2.27 17.78
C ASP A 112 -12.52 3.68 18.27
N VAL A 113 -11.29 4.10 17.97
CA VAL A 113 -10.75 5.42 18.26
C VAL A 113 -10.62 6.28 16.98
N PRO A 114 -10.55 7.61 17.09
CA PRO A 114 -10.17 8.44 15.97
C PRO A 114 -8.80 8.01 15.39
N PRO A 115 -8.54 8.19 14.09
CA PRO A 115 -7.31 7.75 13.44
C PRO A 115 -6.13 8.69 13.73
N TYR A 116 -5.90 8.99 15.01
CA TYR A 116 -4.79 9.78 15.52
C TYR A 116 -4.62 9.58 17.04
N ILE A 117 -3.40 9.77 17.53
CA ILE A 117 -3.08 9.88 18.95
C ILE A 117 -2.60 11.32 19.22
N ASP A 118 -3.28 12.01 20.12
CA ASP A 118 -2.97 13.39 20.51
C ASP A 118 -2.11 13.46 21.78
N ASN A 119 -1.63 14.68 22.09
CA ASN A 119 -0.96 15.03 23.35
C ASN A 119 0.37 14.31 23.60
N VAL A 120 1.12 14.00 22.54
CA VAL A 120 2.47 13.46 22.68
C VAL A 120 3.45 14.61 22.85
N GLU A 121 3.95 14.82 24.07
CA GLU A 121 4.88 15.91 24.39
C GLU A 121 6.34 15.48 24.29
N ILE A 122 7.07 16.08 23.35
CA ILE A 122 8.50 15.87 23.14
C ILE A 122 9.17 17.22 22.95
N SER A 123 10.18 17.50 23.77
CA SER A 123 11.01 18.69 23.61
C SER A 123 12.13 18.40 22.64
N VAL A 124 12.39 19.35 21.73
CA VAL A 124 13.51 19.32 20.79
C VAL A 124 14.37 20.53 21.07
N GLU A 125 15.65 20.33 21.39
CA GLU A 125 16.58 21.40 21.76
C GLU A 125 16.04 22.30 22.90
N GLY A 126 15.27 21.70 23.82
CA GLY A 126 14.64 22.40 24.95
C GLY A 126 13.34 23.14 24.61
N VAL A 127 12.89 23.14 23.35
CA VAL A 127 11.59 23.69 22.94
C VAL A 127 10.53 22.59 22.99
N PRO A 128 9.48 22.71 23.83
CA PRO A 128 8.43 21.71 23.89
C PRO A 128 7.55 21.74 22.63
N HIS A 129 7.35 20.59 22.01
CA HIS A 129 6.43 20.39 20.91
C HIS A 129 5.32 19.40 21.31
N GLN A 130 4.08 19.77 20.99
CA GLN A 130 2.93 18.89 21.13
C GLN A 130 2.67 18.23 19.78
N TRP A 131 2.94 16.93 19.74
CA TRP A 131 2.80 16.09 18.57
C TRP A 131 1.45 15.39 18.58
N ARG A 132 0.90 15.22 17.37
CA ARG A 132 -0.17 14.31 17.03
C ARG A 132 0.42 13.24 16.12
N ILE A 133 0.21 11.97 16.45
CA ILE A 133 0.65 10.85 15.62
C ILE A 133 -0.54 10.37 14.80
N VAL A 134 -0.34 10.20 13.50
CA VAL A 134 -1.36 9.79 12.54
C VAL A 134 -0.88 8.58 11.72
N PRO A 135 -1.77 7.72 11.22
CA PRO A 135 -1.43 6.78 10.17
C PRO A 135 -1.04 7.56 8.91
N LEU A 136 -0.16 6.99 8.08
CA LEU A 136 0.11 7.55 6.76
C LEU A 136 -1.20 7.63 5.97
N ASP A 137 -1.47 8.75 5.32
CA ASP A 137 -2.64 8.91 4.46
C ASP A 137 -2.26 8.85 2.97
N GLY A 138 -3.25 9.03 2.09
CA GLY A 138 -3.03 8.93 0.66
C GLY A 138 -2.02 9.93 0.12
N TRP A 139 -2.09 11.17 0.55
CA TRP A 139 -1.12 12.19 0.17
C TRP A 139 0.29 11.85 0.65
N ALA A 140 0.45 11.43 1.91
CA ALA A 140 1.76 11.05 2.45
C ALA A 140 2.38 9.88 1.66
N MET A 141 1.58 8.87 1.32
CA MET A 141 2.02 7.73 0.52
C MET A 141 2.44 8.14 -0.90
N GLU A 142 1.70 9.04 -1.54
CA GLU A 142 2.08 9.61 -2.85
C GLU A 142 3.39 10.39 -2.76
N MET A 143 3.61 11.16 -1.69
CA MET A 143 4.87 11.90 -1.48
C MET A 143 6.07 10.98 -1.22
N LEU A 144 5.86 9.87 -0.49
CA LEU A 144 6.87 8.84 -0.29
C LEU A 144 7.16 8.08 -1.60
N GLU A 145 6.15 7.82 -2.42
CA GLU A 145 6.32 7.24 -3.76
C GLU A 145 7.20 8.12 -4.65
N LEU A 146 6.94 9.44 -4.69
CA LEU A 146 7.75 10.38 -5.45
C LEU A 146 9.21 10.42 -4.96
N ARG A 147 9.42 10.44 -3.64
CA ARG A 147 10.77 10.42 -3.05
C ARG A 147 11.50 9.11 -3.36
N ARG A 148 10.81 7.98 -3.27
CA ARG A 148 11.36 6.67 -3.64
C ARG A 148 11.73 6.60 -5.11
N ALA A 149 10.90 7.16 -6.00
CA ALA A 149 11.18 7.22 -7.43
C ALA A 149 12.37 8.13 -7.76
N ALA A 150 12.70 9.08 -6.88
CA ALA A 150 13.84 9.99 -7.01
C ALA A 150 15.14 9.44 -6.39
N LEU A 151 15.11 8.26 -5.75
CA LEU A 151 16.32 7.64 -5.21
C LEU A 151 17.35 7.40 -6.33
N PRO A 152 18.64 7.62 -6.05
CA PRO A 152 19.69 7.29 -6.99
C PRO A 152 19.76 5.76 -7.21
N PRO A 153 20.51 5.30 -8.22
CA PRO A 153 20.80 3.88 -8.39
C PRO A 153 21.42 3.26 -7.11
N GLU A 154 21.14 1.99 -6.83
CA GLU A 154 21.61 1.29 -5.62
C GLU A 154 23.13 1.23 -5.49
N ASP A 155 23.87 1.35 -6.60
CA ASP A 155 25.32 1.37 -6.66
C ASP A 155 25.93 2.77 -6.43
N ALA A 156 25.11 3.82 -6.34
CA ALA A 156 25.56 5.18 -6.06
C ALA A 156 25.93 5.35 -4.57
N PRO A 157 27.01 6.07 -4.25
CA PRO A 157 27.43 6.28 -2.86
C PRO A 157 26.40 7.08 -2.05
N GLU A 158 25.59 7.92 -2.68
CA GLU A 158 24.54 8.71 -2.03
C GLU A 158 23.27 7.89 -1.73
N TYR A 159 23.14 6.66 -2.23
CA TYR A 159 21.92 5.85 -2.08
C TYR A 159 21.55 5.59 -0.62
N GLU A 160 22.52 5.22 0.21
CA GLU A 160 22.26 4.93 1.62
C GLU A 160 21.79 6.19 2.38
N GLU A 161 22.34 7.36 2.08
CA GLU A 161 21.97 8.63 2.70
C GLU A 161 20.53 9.03 2.32
N GLU A 162 20.20 8.97 1.04
CA GLU A 162 18.85 9.27 0.53
C GLU A 162 17.81 8.26 1.04
N LEU A 163 18.20 6.99 1.24
CA LEU A 163 17.34 5.97 1.83
C LEU A 163 17.05 6.24 3.32
N ILE A 164 18.04 6.76 4.06
CA ILE A 164 17.85 7.20 5.45
C ILE A 164 16.91 8.41 5.48
N ASP A 165 17.10 9.39 4.60
CA ASP A 165 16.23 10.55 4.50
C ASP A 165 14.79 10.15 4.12
N LEU A 166 14.59 9.17 3.23
CA LEU A 166 13.26 8.59 2.95
C LEU A 166 12.60 8.03 4.22
N ARG A 167 13.38 7.37 5.09
CA ARG A 167 12.84 6.83 6.35
C ARG A 167 12.49 7.94 7.35
N LEU A 168 13.27 9.02 7.39
CA LEU A 168 12.95 10.20 8.20
C LEU A 168 11.69 10.91 7.70
N TRP A 169 11.49 10.97 6.38
CA TRP A 169 10.25 11.47 5.79
C TRP A 169 9.02 10.66 6.21
N GLU A 170 9.14 9.34 6.30
CA GLU A 170 8.06 8.48 6.80
C GLU A 170 7.63 8.90 8.22
N PHE A 171 8.58 9.12 9.13
CA PHE A 171 8.29 9.65 10.47
C PHE A 171 7.66 11.04 10.43
N ALA A 172 8.16 11.94 9.56
CA ALA A 172 7.61 13.29 9.42
C ALA A 172 6.15 13.30 8.90
N TYR A 173 5.77 12.30 8.09
CA TYR A 173 4.41 12.13 7.60
C TYR A 173 3.47 11.40 8.57
N GLN A 174 4.02 10.60 9.49
CA GLN A 174 3.26 9.97 10.58
C GLN A 174 3.02 10.93 11.76
N CYS A 175 3.51 12.16 11.67
CA CYS A 175 3.45 13.15 12.72
C CYS A 175 2.85 14.46 12.23
N GLU A 176 2.13 15.13 13.11
CA GLU A 176 1.65 16.50 12.97
C GLU A 176 2.03 17.28 14.23
N ILE A 177 2.27 18.59 14.10
CA ILE A 177 2.49 19.47 15.26
C ILE A 177 1.19 20.24 15.47
N TYR A 178 0.60 20.14 16.66
CA TYR A 178 -0.74 20.64 16.95
C TYR A 178 -0.93 22.13 16.65
N HIS A 179 0.12 22.94 16.85
CA HIS A 179 0.08 24.38 16.62
C HIS A 179 0.59 24.82 15.24
N ASP A 180 1.06 23.90 14.40
CA ASP A 180 1.58 24.24 13.08
C ASP A 180 0.47 24.29 12.02
N VAL A 181 -0.28 25.39 12.03
CA VAL A 181 -1.40 25.64 11.12
C VAL A 181 -1.04 26.54 9.93
N ALA A 182 0.22 26.94 9.81
CA ALA A 182 0.66 27.90 8.81
C ALA A 182 1.05 27.21 7.50
N GLY A 183 0.83 27.90 6.37
CA GLY A 183 1.34 27.46 5.08
C GLY A 183 0.62 26.24 4.48
N THR A 184 1.25 25.64 3.47
CA THR A 184 0.76 24.43 2.82
C THR A 184 1.14 23.18 3.60
N ARG A 185 0.48 22.05 3.28
CA ARG A 185 0.75 20.76 3.92
C ARG A 185 2.20 20.28 3.69
N ASP A 186 2.75 20.61 2.54
CA ASP A 186 4.12 20.28 2.17
C ASP A 186 5.13 21.08 3.01
N GLU A 187 4.91 22.40 3.12
CA GLU A 187 5.73 23.29 3.98
C GLU A 187 5.68 22.87 5.45
N GLN A 188 4.52 22.40 5.94
CA GLN A 188 4.40 21.85 7.30
C GLN A 188 5.19 20.55 7.46
N ALA A 189 5.17 19.67 6.44
CA ALA A 189 5.94 18.43 6.47
C ALA A 189 7.45 18.69 6.44
N GLU A 190 7.92 19.63 5.63
CA GLU A 190 9.31 20.09 5.62
C GLU A 190 9.76 20.61 6.98
N ARG A 191 8.95 21.44 7.65
CA ARG A 191 9.28 21.92 9.00
C ARG A 191 9.40 20.78 10.01
N ARG A 192 8.50 19.80 9.96
CA ARG A 192 8.58 18.62 10.84
C ARG A 192 9.82 17.78 10.55
N PHE A 193 10.13 17.57 9.28
CA PHE A 193 11.33 16.86 8.85
C PHE A 193 12.60 17.54 9.39
N GLU A 194 12.70 18.87 9.26
CA GLU A 194 13.81 19.66 9.81
C GLU A 194 13.92 19.57 11.33
N ILE A 195 12.78 19.59 12.05
CA ILE A 195 12.76 19.40 13.50
C ILE A 195 13.27 18.00 13.87
N ILE A 196 12.82 16.96 13.16
CA ILE A 196 13.24 15.58 13.38
C ILE A 196 14.75 15.42 13.12
N LYS A 197 15.31 16.03 12.06
CA LYS A 197 16.76 15.96 11.77
C LYS A 197 17.63 16.61 12.85
N ARG A 198 17.09 17.56 13.61
CA ARG A 198 17.81 18.23 14.71
C ARG A 198 17.71 17.47 16.05
N MET A 199 16.85 16.46 16.13
CA MET A 199 16.64 15.72 17.37
C MET A 199 17.92 15.02 17.83
N ALA A 200 18.21 15.11 19.12
CA ALA A 200 19.23 14.27 19.74
C ALA A 200 18.79 12.80 19.71
N ILE A 201 19.66 11.92 19.18
CA ILE A 201 19.34 10.51 18.88
C ILE A 201 18.75 9.79 20.08
N ASP A 202 19.48 9.72 21.20
CA ASP A 202 19.13 8.85 22.33
C ASP A 202 17.98 9.37 23.18
N THR A 203 17.77 10.69 23.22
CA THR A 203 16.82 11.32 24.16
C THR A 203 15.55 11.84 23.50
N GLU A 204 15.63 12.34 22.27
CA GLU A 204 14.53 13.01 21.59
C GLU A 204 13.97 12.12 20.48
N PHE A 205 14.84 11.67 19.56
CA PHE A 205 14.41 10.87 18.41
C PHE A 205 13.93 9.48 18.83
N MET A 206 14.68 8.77 19.67
CA MET A 206 14.27 7.44 20.16
C MET A 206 12.95 7.49 20.95
N LYS A 207 12.68 8.60 21.66
CA LYS A 207 11.40 8.82 22.31
C LYS A 207 10.28 8.97 21.27
N LEU A 208 10.47 9.83 20.27
CA LEU A 208 9.48 10.00 19.19
C LEU A 208 9.21 8.67 18.47
N ALA A 209 10.25 7.94 18.08
CA ALA A 209 10.11 6.66 17.38
C ALA A 209 9.36 5.62 18.22
N ALA A 210 9.58 5.59 19.54
CA ALA A 210 8.85 4.72 20.45
C ALA A 210 7.36 5.09 20.52
N GLU A 211 7.03 6.37 20.66
CA GLU A 211 5.64 6.86 20.67
C GLU A 211 4.94 6.55 19.35
N ILE A 212 5.61 6.76 18.21
CA ILE A 212 5.08 6.42 16.89
C ILE A 212 4.77 4.93 16.82
N ARG A 213 5.70 4.06 17.23
CA ARG A 213 5.48 2.62 17.20
C ARG A 213 4.26 2.21 18.04
N MET A 214 4.15 2.70 19.28
CA MET A 214 3.02 2.40 20.16
C MET A 214 1.70 2.91 19.59
N ALA A 215 1.71 4.10 18.99
CA ALA A 215 0.55 4.66 18.32
C ALA A 215 0.15 3.84 17.09
N GLN A 216 1.08 3.39 16.25
CA GLN A 216 0.76 2.55 15.09
C GLN A 216 0.18 1.19 15.49
N GLU A 217 0.61 0.60 16.62
CA GLU A 217 -0.01 -0.62 17.16
C GLU A 217 -1.47 -0.38 17.62
N THR A 218 -1.76 0.80 18.16
CA THR A 218 -3.12 1.19 18.59
C THR A 218 -4.01 1.56 17.40
N LEU A 219 -3.42 2.16 16.38
CA LEU A 219 -4.09 2.63 15.18
C LEU A 219 -4.08 1.59 14.05
N ASP A 220 -3.87 0.30 14.34
CA ASP A 220 -3.91 -0.77 13.35
C ASP A 220 -5.35 -1.05 12.88
N HIS A 221 -5.59 -1.00 11.57
CA HIS A 221 -6.92 -1.13 10.98
C HIS A 221 -6.88 -1.54 9.51
N GLY A 222 -8.04 -1.90 8.98
CA GLY A 222 -8.20 -2.36 7.60
C GLY A 222 -7.62 -3.76 7.39
N LEU A 223 -7.15 -4.01 6.18
CA LEU A 223 -6.37 -5.21 5.88
C LEU A 223 -5.10 -5.29 6.72
N PRO A 224 -4.65 -6.50 7.08
CA PRO A 224 -3.44 -6.71 7.85
C PRO A 224 -2.21 -6.34 7.00
N CYS A 225 -1.85 -5.06 7.05
CA CYS A 225 -0.82 -4.45 6.21
C CYS A 225 0.22 -3.76 7.07
N HIS A 226 1.50 -3.97 6.74
CA HIS A 226 2.62 -3.23 7.29
C HIS A 226 3.18 -2.29 6.23
N ILE A 227 3.50 -1.05 6.60
CA ILE A 227 4.10 -0.10 5.66
C ILE A 227 5.57 0.05 6.02
N ASP A 228 6.43 -0.16 5.03
CA ASP A 228 7.87 0.04 5.16
C ASP A 228 8.39 0.83 3.95
N LYS A 229 9.03 1.98 4.18
CA LYS A 229 9.61 2.85 3.16
C LYS A 229 8.61 3.24 2.07
N GLY A 230 7.39 3.57 2.50
CA GLY A 230 6.28 3.89 1.61
C GLY A 230 5.82 2.72 0.72
N GLN A 231 6.15 1.47 1.05
CA GLN A 231 5.60 0.27 0.42
C GLN A 231 4.72 -0.48 1.41
N ALA A 232 3.51 -0.83 0.98
CA ALA A 232 2.63 -1.67 1.78
C ALA A 232 2.96 -3.16 1.56
N LEU A 233 3.07 -3.90 2.65
CA LEU A 233 3.23 -5.34 2.71
C LEU A 233 1.94 -5.93 3.28
N LEU A 234 1.27 -6.78 2.53
CA LEU A 234 0.09 -7.53 2.96
C LEU A 234 0.52 -8.81 3.68
N HIS A 235 -0.10 -9.06 4.83
CA HIS A 235 0.05 -10.30 5.57
C HIS A 235 -0.96 -11.32 5.06
N LEU A 236 -0.46 -12.39 4.43
CA LEU A 236 -1.32 -13.44 3.90
C LEU A 236 -1.76 -14.44 4.98
N PRO A 237 -2.92 -15.10 4.80
CA PRO A 237 -3.35 -16.17 5.68
C PRO A 237 -2.31 -17.30 5.75
N ALA A 238 -2.34 -18.02 6.87
CA ALA A 238 -1.42 -19.11 7.11
C ALA A 238 -1.68 -20.26 6.13
N HIS A 239 -0.64 -20.74 5.45
CA HIS A 239 -0.72 -21.89 4.56
C HIS A 239 0.39 -22.89 4.87
N LYS A 240 0.22 -24.11 4.35
CA LYS A 240 1.17 -25.20 4.57
C LYS A 240 2.11 -25.33 3.37
N CYS A 241 3.31 -25.82 3.63
CA CYS A 241 4.23 -26.21 2.57
C CYS A 241 3.58 -27.33 1.73
N PRO A 242 3.54 -27.23 0.39
CA PRO A 242 2.98 -28.26 -0.48
C PRO A 242 3.89 -29.49 -0.62
N ASN A 243 5.18 -29.38 -0.24
CA ASN A 243 6.12 -30.48 -0.34
C ASN A 243 6.07 -31.37 0.92
N ASP A 244 5.49 -32.56 0.77
CA ASP A 244 5.38 -33.63 1.78
C ASP A 244 6.54 -34.65 1.72
N GLU A 245 7.58 -34.46 0.88
CA GLU A 245 8.65 -35.44 0.69
C GLU A 245 9.55 -35.66 1.92
N ASN A 246 9.62 -34.66 2.82
CA ASN A 246 10.23 -34.85 4.13
C ASN A 246 9.22 -35.52 5.07
N LYS A 247 9.38 -36.83 5.27
CA LYS A 247 8.56 -37.76 6.08
C LYS A 247 8.42 -37.43 7.59
N GLU A 248 8.59 -36.19 8.01
CA GLU A 248 8.03 -35.75 9.29
C GLU A 248 6.67 -35.12 9.00
N PRO A 249 5.57 -35.66 9.54
CA PRO A 249 4.27 -35.00 9.41
C PRO A 249 4.47 -33.56 9.89
N THR A 250 4.22 -32.59 9.01
CA THR A 250 4.13 -31.18 9.39
C THR A 250 2.94 -31.06 10.34
N ASN A 251 3.18 -31.37 11.62
CA ASN A 251 2.24 -31.33 12.73
C ASN A 251 1.79 -29.87 12.97
N GLY A 252 1.01 -29.32 12.04
CA GLY A 252 0.44 -27.98 12.15
C GLY A 252 1.41 -26.82 11.89
N LEU A 253 2.60 -27.04 11.33
CA LEU A 253 3.50 -25.94 10.97
C LEU A 253 2.98 -25.22 9.73
N SER A 254 2.44 -24.02 9.92
CA SER A 254 1.98 -23.12 8.87
C SER A 254 2.94 -21.95 8.68
N THR A 255 3.18 -21.54 7.45
CA THR A 255 3.92 -20.32 7.11
C THR A 255 2.92 -19.19 6.84
N ARG A 256 3.27 -17.98 7.28
CA ARG A 256 2.61 -16.73 6.85
C ARG A 256 3.60 -15.91 6.05
N LEU A 257 3.13 -15.27 4.99
CA LEU A 257 3.97 -14.48 4.09
C LEU A 257 3.60 -13.00 4.21
N TRP A 258 4.63 -12.17 4.18
CA TRP A 258 4.50 -10.75 3.86
C TRP A 258 4.78 -10.60 2.38
N VAL A 259 3.78 -10.15 1.62
CA VAL A 259 3.90 -9.90 0.18
C VAL A 259 3.68 -8.43 -0.09
N GLN A 260 4.35 -7.87 -1.09
CA GLN A 260 4.10 -6.49 -1.47
C GLN A 260 2.65 -6.35 -1.97
N PHE A 261 1.88 -5.44 -1.36
CA PHE A 261 0.56 -5.06 -1.86
C PHE A 261 0.78 -4.17 -3.08
N ARG A 262 0.60 -4.73 -4.27
CA ARG A 262 0.69 -3.97 -5.53
C ARG A 262 -0.72 -3.60 -5.99
N PRO A 263 -1.05 -2.31 -6.16
CA PRO A 263 -2.35 -1.90 -6.71
C PRO A 263 -2.64 -2.51 -8.08
N THR A 264 -1.61 -2.84 -8.86
CA THR A 264 -1.74 -3.53 -10.16
C THR A 264 -2.42 -4.90 -10.08
N TYR A 265 -2.36 -5.58 -8.93
CA TYR A 265 -3.07 -6.85 -8.72
C TYR A 265 -4.58 -6.63 -8.49
N PHE A 266 -4.96 -5.49 -7.90
CA PHE A 266 -6.35 -5.20 -7.54
C PHE A 266 -7.08 -4.31 -8.56
N ILE A 267 -6.33 -3.53 -9.34
CA ILE A 267 -6.86 -2.66 -10.39
C ILE A 267 -6.87 -3.43 -11.72
N PRO A 268 -8.03 -3.54 -12.42
CA PRO A 268 -8.16 -4.30 -13.65
C PRO A 268 -7.13 -3.91 -14.73
N GLN A 269 -6.24 -4.84 -15.06
CA GLN A 269 -5.27 -4.68 -16.13
C GLN A 269 -5.84 -5.25 -17.44
N VAL A 270 -6.54 -4.40 -18.20
CA VAL A 270 -7.03 -4.73 -19.55
C VAL A 270 -6.34 -3.83 -20.57
N GLY A 271 -5.20 -4.33 -21.07
CA GLY A 271 -4.43 -3.68 -22.13
C GLY A 271 -4.81 -4.17 -23.53
N LEU A 272 -4.19 -3.54 -24.55
CA LEU A 272 -4.36 -3.90 -25.96
C LEU A 272 -4.10 -5.40 -26.21
N GLU A 273 -3.07 -5.97 -25.58
CA GLU A 273 -2.68 -7.38 -25.74
C GLU A 273 -3.81 -8.32 -25.32
N ARG A 274 -4.35 -8.12 -24.11
CA ARG A 274 -5.47 -8.93 -23.58
C ARG A 274 -6.74 -8.79 -24.42
N LEU A 275 -7.03 -7.59 -24.95
CA LEU A 275 -8.16 -7.39 -25.87
C LEU A 275 -7.93 -8.04 -27.24
N SER A 276 -6.69 -8.09 -27.69
CA SER A 276 -6.30 -8.75 -28.93
C SER A 276 -6.47 -10.26 -28.78
N ASP A 277 -6.07 -10.83 -27.64
CA ASP A 277 -6.23 -12.26 -27.33
C ASP A 277 -7.70 -12.67 -27.22
N LEU A 278 -8.53 -11.81 -26.62
CA LEU A 278 -9.98 -12.04 -26.49
C LEU A 278 -10.75 -11.85 -27.81
N SER A 279 -10.20 -11.08 -28.75
CA SER A 279 -10.84 -10.79 -30.04
C SER A 279 -10.32 -11.66 -31.19
N ILE A 280 -9.52 -12.69 -30.89
CA ILE A 280 -9.07 -13.66 -31.90
C ILE A 280 -10.29 -14.34 -32.54
N GLN A 281 -10.61 -13.92 -33.76
CA GLN A 281 -11.60 -14.62 -34.57
C GLN A 281 -10.96 -15.88 -35.16
N PRO A 282 -11.64 -17.05 -35.09
CA PRO A 282 -11.13 -18.28 -35.69
C PRO A 282 -10.83 -18.04 -37.18
N GLY A 283 -9.56 -18.18 -37.58
CA GLY A 283 -9.10 -17.99 -38.96
C GLY A 283 -8.47 -16.63 -39.30
N PHE A 284 -8.38 -15.68 -38.34
CA PHE A 284 -7.73 -14.39 -38.55
C PHE A 284 -6.43 -14.30 -37.73
N VAL A 285 -5.28 -14.53 -38.38
CA VAL A 285 -3.97 -14.28 -37.78
C VAL A 285 -3.70 -12.78 -37.88
N TRP A 286 -3.70 -12.05 -36.77
CA TRP A 286 -3.12 -10.72 -36.74
C TRP A 286 -1.63 -10.86 -37.09
N GLY A 287 -1.28 -10.45 -38.30
CA GLY A 287 0.10 -10.36 -38.75
C GLY A 287 0.83 -9.24 -38.03
N TYR A 288 1.12 -9.41 -36.73
CA TYR A 288 2.26 -8.73 -36.14
C TYR A 288 3.51 -9.45 -36.65
N THR A 289 3.90 -9.10 -37.88
CA THR A 289 5.23 -9.38 -38.41
C THR A 289 6.23 -8.86 -37.39
N GLY A 290 6.94 -9.79 -36.75
CA GLY A 290 7.94 -9.49 -35.75
C GLY A 290 8.95 -8.47 -36.25
N SER A 291 9.05 -7.36 -35.53
CA SER A 291 10.25 -6.53 -35.60
C SER A 291 11.35 -7.23 -34.81
N GLY A 292 12.29 -7.85 -35.55
CA GLY A 292 13.68 -7.90 -35.13
C GLY A 292 14.18 -9.14 -34.39
N ARG A 293 14.07 -10.34 -34.99
CA ARG A 293 15.16 -11.31 -34.85
C ARG A 293 16.25 -10.92 -35.85
N GLY A 294 17.24 -10.18 -35.36
CA GLY A 294 18.50 -9.98 -36.07
C GLY A 294 19.11 -11.35 -36.39
N LYS A 295 19.23 -11.65 -37.67
CA LYS A 295 20.06 -12.75 -38.16
C LYS A 295 21.52 -12.32 -38.02
N THR A 296 22.23 -12.95 -37.09
CA THR A 296 23.69 -13.04 -37.15
C THR A 296 24.06 -14.13 -38.15
N ASN A 297 24.73 -13.74 -39.23
CA ASN A 297 25.78 -14.54 -39.85
C ASN A 297 27.11 -13.93 -39.44
#